data_AF-A0A154VZP7-F1
#
_entry.id   AF-A0A154VZP7-F1
#
_cell.length_a   1.000
_cell.length_b   1.000
_cell.length_c   1.000
_cell.angle_alpha   90.00
_cell.angle_beta   90.00
_cell.angle_gamma   90.00
#
_symmetry.space_group_name_H-M   'P 1'
#
loop_
_entity.id
_entity.type
_entity.pdbx_description
1 polymer ?
#
loop_
_entity_poly.entity_id
_entity_poly.type
_entity_poly.pdbx_seq_one_letter_code
_entity_poly.pdbx_strand_id
1 'polypeptide(L)'
;MTALSPQIQRLVQLQDRLIEGFAALLDGRTLPRLAILLPDLAHHAQLCHRIAAVGKSSGVGTAAAGTAKLREILLDRLTPELLIILDDVGRSEHAADTPHFGRMSAIDAGDVVSAIADWERIAFSTSQTARLQHETARRLCTRIVKDAGDFATRLEAADYAELGQAAALILRIETAGLVLDSLRQGALSVELKRTSRRLARLVMRSVGRTVRDYLKSRDMAGHFDVSAVLAEIDDLLLVLLRIMDGEREEAQEGAGHPFIISLGEDTLATFKADIEALLEHYLAIAGRALTNETVSPKVVEIFALHIATLLQMLNAFSNAGGQHKFRVLAQQARLRIAEAAQSAEGLPGTAKSREKIALLRAVL
;
A
#
# COMPACT_ATOMS: atom_id res chain seq x y z
N MET A 1 48.07 22.31 -4.75
CA MET A 1 46.83 21.59 -5.12
C MET A 1 45.66 22.52 -4.85
N THR A 2 45.11 23.15 -5.87
CA THR A 2 43.91 24.00 -5.74
C THR A 2 42.69 23.12 -5.56
N ALA A 3 41.96 23.28 -4.45
CA ALA A 3 40.71 22.58 -4.22
C ALA A 3 39.75 22.88 -5.39
N LEU A 4 39.10 21.84 -5.91
CA LEU A 4 38.01 21.99 -6.89
C LEU A 4 36.94 22.92 -6.31
N SER A 5 36.32 23.76 -7.15
CA SER A 5 35.24 24.61 -6.68
C SER A 5 34.09 23.73 -6.13
N PRO A 6 33.33 24.19 -5.11
CA PRO A 6 32.21 23.44 -4.55
C PRO A 6 31.16 23.01 -5.60
N GLN A 7 31.03 23.78 -6.68
CA GLN A 7 30.16 23.44 -7.81
C GLN A 7 30.66 22.24 -8.60
N ILE A 8 31.97 22.15 -8.86
CA ILE A 8 32.56 21.01 -9.57
C ILE A 8 32.45 19.74 -8.73
N GLN A 9 32.67 19.82 -7.41
CA GLN A 9 32.49 18.67 -6.51
C GLN A 9 31.04 18.15 -6.52
N ARG A 10 30.04 19.04 -6.51
CA ARG A 10 28.62 18.64 -6.60
C ARG A 10 28.27 18.01 -7.95
N LEU A 11 28.83 18.52 -9.05
CA LEU A 11 28.63 17.94 -10.37
C LEU A 11 29.19 16.51 -10.46
N VAL A 12 30.38 16.27 -9.90
CA VAL A 12 30.97 14.92 -9.86
C VAL A 12 30.11 13.97 -9.02
N GLN A 13 29.66 14.38 -7.84
CA GLN A 13 28.77 13.56 -7.00
C GLN A 13 27.44 13.22 -7.68
N LEU A 14 26.86 14.17 -8.43
CA LEU A 14 25.65 13.93 -9.21
C LEU A 14 25.91 13.00 -10.38
N GLN A 15 27.08 13.07 -11.01
CA GLN A 15 27.48 12.13 -12.04
C GLN A 15 27.66 10.72 -11.48
N ASP A 16 28.29 10.56 -10.32
CA ASP A 16 28.44 9.25 -9.67
C ASP A 16 27.06 8.65 -9.35
N ARG A 17 26.13 9.46 -8.82
CA ARG A 17 24.73 9.03 -8.60
C ARG A 17 23.98 8.68 -9.88
N LEU A 18 24.17 9.45 -10.95
CA LEU A 18 23.62 9.12 -12.26
C LEU A 18 24.21 7.79 -12.75
N ILE A 19 25.51 7.58 -12.60
CA ILE A 19 26.20 6.33 -12.99
C ILE A 19 25.72 5.14 -12.17
N GLU A 20 25.50 5.29 -10.86
CA GLU A 20 24.94 4.23 -10.00
C GLU A 20 23.49 3.92 -10.38
N GLY A 21 22.66 4.95 -10.55
CA GLY A 21 21.29 4.81 -11.05
C GLY A 21 21.24 4.17 -12.43
N PHE A 22 22.20 4.52 -13.29
CA PHE A 22 22.42 3.86 -14.57
C PHE A 22 22.89 2.42 -14.40
N ALA A 23 23.84 2.09 -13.53
CA ALA A 23 24.28 0.72 -13.32
C ALA A 23 23.12 -0.19 -12.87
N ALA A 24 22.24 0.31 -12.00
CA ALA A 24 21.00 -0.38 -11.61
C ALA A 24 20.02 -0.56 -12.79
N LEU A 25 19.89 0.46 -13.65
CA LEU A 25 19.21 0.46 -14.98
C LEU A 25 19.72 -0.69 -15.88
N LEU A 26 21.00 -1.09 -15.72
CA LEU A 26 21.78 -1.88 -16.68
C LEU A 26 22.00 -3.34 -16.27
N ASP A 27 21.99 -3.63 -14.98
CA ASP A 27 22.00 -5.01 -14.46
C ASP A 27 20.67 -5.76 -14.74
N GLY A 28 19.65 -5.05 -15.23
CA GLY A 28 18.44 -5.60 -15.85
C GLY A 28 18.47 -5.43 -17.37
N ARG A 29 18.36 -6.52 -18.14
CA ARG A 29 18.47 -6.56 -19.62
C ARG A 29 17.34 -5.87 -20.41
N THR A 30 16.80 -4.72 -20.00
CA THR A 30 15.34 -4.57 -20.11
C THR A 30 14.77 -3.33 -20.77
N LEU A 31 15.60 -2.41 -21.27
CA LEU A 31 15.13 -1.46 -22.29
C LEU A 31 16.10 -1.50 -23.48
N PRO A 32 15.82 -2.30 -24.52
CA PRO A 32 16.64 -2.33 -25.74
C PRO A 32 16.92 -0.94 -26.31
N ARG A 33 15.99 0.01 -26.10
CA ARG A 33 16.11 1.41 -26.49
C ARG A 33 17.13 2.19 -25.65
N LEU A 34 17.24 1.93 -24.34
CA LEU A 34 18.21 2.59 -23.45
C LEU A 34 19.59 1.93 -23.51
N ALA A 35 19.67 0.65 -23.86
CA ALA A 35 20.94 -0.07 -24.05
C ALA A 35 21.84 0.55 -25.15
N ILE A 36 21.26 1.35 -26.05
CA ILE A 36 22.01 2.09 -27.08
C ILE A 36 22.68 3.34 -26.50
N LEU A 37 22.17 3.89 -25.39
CA LEU A 37 22.67 5.13 -24.76
C LEU A 37 23.85 4.87 -23.79
N LEU A 38 24.01 3.61 -23.39
CA LEU A 38 25.02 3.07 -22.50
C LEU A 38 26.46 3.48 -22.82
N PRO A 39 26.96 3.24 -24.05
CA PRO A 39 28.35 3.52 -24.37
C PRO A 39 28.63 5.02 -24.34
N ASP A 40 27.65 5.84 -24.75
CA ASP A 40 27.76 7.29 -24.73
C ASP A 40 27.77 7.85 -23.30
N LEU A 41 26.93 7.32 -22.39
CA LEU A 41 26.91 7.70 -20.97
C LEU A 41 28.21 7.30 -20.26
N ALA A 42 28.68 6.06 -20.46
CA ALA A 42 29.93 5.58 -19.88
C ALA A 42 31.15 6.35 -20.41
N HIS A 43 31.18 6.64 -21.72
CA HIS A 43 32.21 7.46 -22.33
C HIS A 43 32.22 8.88 -21.73
N HIS A 44 31.04 9.48 -21.53
CA HIS A 44 30.92 10.81 -20.96
C HIS A 44 31.35 10.87 -19.49
N ALA A 45 30.95 9.89 -18.67
CA ALA A 45 31.41 9.73 -17.29
C ALA A 45 32.96 9.67 -17.19
N GLN A 46 33.59 8.86 -18.05
CA GLN A 46 35.05 8.77 -18.13
C GLN A 46 35.70 10.09 -18.56
N LEU A 47 35.06 10.87 -19.43
CA LEU A 47 35.55 12.16 -19.90
C LEU A 47 35.50 13.20 -18.78
N CYS A 48 34.43 13.22 -17.98
CA CYS A 48 34.28 14.08 -16.82
C CYS A 48 35.25 13.74 -15.69
N HIS A 49 35.45 12.45 -15.38
CA HIS A 49 36.50 12.03 -14.42
C HIS A 49 37.89 12.45 -14.88
N ARG A 50 38.20 12.36 -16.18
CA ARG A 50 39.48 12.83 -16.73
C ARG A 50 39.64 14.35 -16.62
N ILE A 51 38.59 15.13 -16.90
CA ILE A 51 38.62 16.60 -16.75
C ILE A 51 38.81 16.99 -15.27
N ALA A 52 38.10 16.33 -14.35
CA ALA A 52 38.22 16.55 -12.90
C ALA A 52 39.62 16.20 -12.39
N ALA A 53 40.22 15.11 -12.87
CA ALA A 53 41.57 14.68 -12.51
C ALA A 53 42.67 15.61 -13.06
N VAL A 54 42.45 16.23 -14.22
CA VAL A 54 43.47 17.04 -14.91
C VAL A 54 43.52 18.49 -14.41
N GLY A 55 42.45 19.02 -13.80
CA GLY A 55 42.48 20.29 -13.05
C GLY A 55 42.99 21.53 -13.83
N LYS A 56 42.97 21.50 -15.18
CA LYS A 56 43.55 22.56 -16.03
C LYS A 56 42.49 23.28 -16.87
N SER A 57 42.61 24.61 -16.87
CA SER A 57 41.76 25.61 -17.53
C SER A 57 41.76 25.58 -19.07
N SER A 58 42.51 24.70 -19.72
CA SER A 58 42.59 24.62 -21.20
C SER A 58 41.52 23.73 -21.85
N GLY A 59 40.68 23.03 -21.05
CA GLY A 59 39.66 22.08 -21.52
C GLY A 59 38.23 22.63 -21.67
N VAL A 60 38.03 23.96 -21.59
CA VAL A 60 36.68 24.57 -21.53
C VAL A 60 35.83 24.25 -22.78
N GLY A 61 36.44 24.17 -23.96
CA GLY A 61 35.73 23.85 -25.21
C GLY A 61 35.29 22.39 -25.34
N THR A 62 36.10 21.43 -24.87
CA THR A 62 35.76 20.00 -24.88
C THR A 62 34.76 19.63 -23.78
N ALA A 63 34.83 20.31 -22.63
CA ALA A 63 33.84 20.19 -21.56
C ALA A 63 32.45 20.66 -22.04
N ALA A 64 32.35 21.83 -22.68
CA ALA A 64 31.08 22.38 -23.16
C ALA A 64 30.42 21.50 -24.23
N ALA A 65 31.18 21.00 -25.21
CA ALA A 65 30.67 20.08 -26.24
C ALA A 65 30.20 18.74 -25.64
N GLY A 66 30.94 18.23 -24.65
CA GLY A 66 30.53 17.05 -23.89
C GLY A 66 29.21 17.28 -23.14
N THR A 67 29.08 18.40 -22.42
CA THR A 67 27.86 18.74 -21.68
C THR A 67 26.64 18.88 -22.61
N ALA A 68 26.83 19.39 -23.83
CA ALA A 68 25.76 19.47 -24.83
C ALA A 68 25.29 18.08 -25.31
N LYS A 69 26.21 17.15 -25.62
CA LYS A 69 25.86 15.77 -26.01
C LYS A 69 25.21 15.00 -24.85
N LEU A 70 25.70 15.17 -23.63
CA LEU A 70 25.08 14.57 -22.44
C LEU A 70 23.66 15.13 -22.24
N ARG A 71 23.47 16.45 -22.43
CA ARG A 71 22.15 17.07 -22.35
C ARG A 71 21.18 16.44 -23.34
N GLU A 72 21.56 16.28 -24.59
CA GLU A 72 20.73 15.63 -25.62
C GLU A 72 20.33 14.21 -25.18
N ILE A 73 21.28 13.40 -24.70
CA ILE A 73 21.00 12.03 -24.25
C ILE A 73 20.04 12.02 -23.06
N LEU A 74 20.32 12.82 -22.03
CA LEU A 74 19.54 12.82 -20.79
C LEU A 74 18.15 13.41 -21.02
N LEU A 75 18.04 14.53 -21.72
CA LEU A 75 16.78 15.27 -21.87
C LEU A 75 15.92 14.74 -23.01
N ASP A 76 16.50 14.46 -24.17
CA ASP A 76 15.71 14.17 -25.37
C ASP A 76 15.43 12.67 -25.54
N ARG A 77 16.24 11.81 -24.90
CA ARG A 77 16.14 10.34 -25.08
C ARG A 77 15.75 9.61 -23.80
N LEU A 78 16.42 9.91 -22.69
CA LEU A 78 16.22 9.17 -21.44
C LEU A 78 15.02 9.69 -20.62
N THR A 79 14.95 11.00 -20.38
CA THR A 79 13.88 11.59 -19.56
C THR A 79 12.48 11.20 -20.05
N PRO A 80 12.16 11.24 -21.36
CA PRO A 80 10.82 10.88 -21.84
C PRO A 80 10.46 9.41 -21.53
N GLU A 81 11.40 8.48 -21.68
CA GLU A 81 11.18 7.06 -21.39
C GLU A 81 10.98 6.82 -19.89
N LEU A 82 11.75 7.49 -19.03
CA LEU A 82 11.56 7.42 -17.58
C LEU A 82 10.20 8.00 -17.16
N LEU A 83 9.77 9.12 -17.76
CA LEU A 83 8.46 9.70 -17.47
C LEU A 83 7.29 8.81 -17.91
N ILE A 84 7.46 7.97 -18.94
CA ILE A 84 6.46 6.96 -19.33
C ILE A 84 6.30 5.91 -18.23
N ILE A 85 7.42 5.38 -17.72
CA ILE A 85 7.41 4.41 -16.61
C ILE A 85 6.68 4.98 -15.39
N LEU A 86 6.89 6.27 -15.09
CA LEU A 86 6.23 6.96 -13.98
C LEU A 86 4.73 7.18 -14.21
N ASP A 87 4.29 7.46 -15.44
CA ASP A 87 2.86 7.63 -15.75
C ASP A 87 2.11 6.29 -15.74
N ASP A 88 2.79 5.18 -16.06
CA ASP A 88 2.21 3.83 -16.05
C ASP A 88 1.82 3.35 -14.64
N VAL A 89 2.49 3.84 -13.58
CA VAL A 89 2.07 3.61 -12.18
C VAL A 89 0.63 4.05 -11.95
N GLY A 90 0.23 5.15 -12.58
CA GLY A 90 -1.14 5.66 -12.49
C GLY A 90 -2.14 4.91 -13.38
N ARG A 91 -1.68 4.10 -14.35
CA ARG A 91 -2.54 3.39 -15.31
C ARG A 91 -2.75 1.92 -14.96
N SER A 92 -1.80 1.31 -14.24
CA SER A 92 -1.94 -0.10 -13.88
C SER A 92 -3.14 -0.30 -12.96
N GLU A 93 -4.11 -1.09 -13.42
CA GLU A 93 -5.26 -1.54 -12.61
C GLU A 93 -4.82 -2.57 -11.56
N HIS A 94 -3.67 -3.23 -11.79
CA HIS A 94 -3.11 -4.24 -10.90
C HIS A 94 -1.69 -3.83 -10.49
N ALA A 95 -1.49 -3.52 -9.21
CA ALA A 95 -0.15 -3.21 -8.68
C ALA A 95 0.85 -4.36 -8.91
N ALA A 96 0.35 -5.61 -9.00
CA ALA A 96 1.13 -6.81 -9.32
C ALA A 96 1.49 -6.97 -10.81
N ASP A 97 0.69 -6.39 -11.73
CA ASP A 97 0.95 -6.45 -13.18
C ASP A 97 1.62 -5.19 -13.71
N THR A 98 2.03 -4.26 -12.84
CA THR A 98 2.88 -3.15 -13.27
C THR A 98 4.08 -3.79 -13.97
N PRO A 99 4.26 -3.60 -15.29
CA PRO A 99 5.30 -4.31 -16.01
C PRO A 99 6.60 -4.01 -15.30
N HIS A 100 7.24 -5.03 -14.75
CA HIS A 100 8.65 -4.93 -14.44
C HIS A 100 9.31 -4.66 -15.79
N PHE A 101 9.61 -3.38 -16.09
CA PHE A 101 10.41 -2.96 -17.24
C PHE A 101 11.86 -3.40 -16.97
N GLY A 102 12.02 -4.72 -16.87
CA GLY A 102 13.00 -5.37 -16.01
C GLY A 102 13.04 -4.85 -14.60
N ARG A 103 14.18 -5.12 -13.96
CA ARG A 103 14.41 -4.90 -12.53
C ARG A 103 14.26 -3.43 -12.05
N MET A 104 13.97 -2.46 -12.92
CA MET A 104 13.76 -1.08 -12.50
C MET A 104 12.34 -0.88 -11.97
N SER A 105 12.24 -0.42 -10.72
CA SER A 105 11.00 0.05 -10.14
C SER A 105 10.69 1.50 -10.55
N ALA A 106 9.42 1.90 -10.47
CA ALA A 106 9.05 3.30 -10.70
C ALA A 106 9.72 4.27 -9.70
N ILE A 107 10.11 3.79 -8.52
CA ILE A 107 10.85 4.56 -7.52
C ILE A 107 12.25 4.89 -8.05
N ASP A 108 12.95 3.89 -8.59
CA ASP A 108 14.28 4.08 -9.20
C ASP A 108 14.22 5.06 -10.38
N ALA A 109 13.19 4.95 -11.22
CA ALA A 109 12.94 5.90 -12.30
C ALA A 109 12.76 7.33 -11.77
N GLY A 110 12.03 7.49 -10.67
CA GLY A 110 11.82 8.77 -10.01
C GLY A 110 13.12 9.39 -9.49
N ASP A 111 13.98 8.57 -8.87
CA ASP A 111 15.28 9.00 -8.36
C ASP A 111 16.21 9.45 -9.50
N VAL A 112 16.23 8.72 -10.61
CA VAL A 112 17.02 9.09 -11.80
C VAL A 112 16.51 10.40 -12.41
N VAL A 113 15.19 10.58 -12.57
CA VAL A 113 14.62 11.84 -13.07
C VAL A 113 14.99 13.02 -12.16
N SER A 114 14.90 12.85 -10.85
CA SER A 114 15.33 13.86 -9.87
C SER A 114 16.82 14.20 -9.98
N ALA A 115 17.67 13.20 -10.20
CA ALA A 115 19.10 13.41 -10.39
C ALA A 115 19.39 14.19 -11.69
N ILE A 116 18.67 13.89 -12.79
CA ILE A 116 18.79 14.64 -14.05
C ILE A 116 18.34 16.09 -13.87
N ALA A 117 17.24 16.34 -13.15
CA ALA A 117 16.76 17.69 -12.87
C ALA A 117 17.75 18.51 -12.02
N ASP A 118 18.39 17.88 -11.04
CA ASP A 118 19.44 18.51 -10.23
C ASP A 118 20.69 18.82 -11.07
N TRP A 119 21.12 17.87 -11.90
CA TRP A 119 22.21 18.08 -12.83
C TRP A 119 21.94 19.25 -13.78
N GLU A 120 20.75 19.29 -14.39
CA GLU A 120 20.34 20.34 -15.31
C GLU A 120 20.32 21.72 -14.64
N ARG A 121 19.85 21.81 -13.39
CA ARG A 121 19.82 23.06 -12.62
C ARG A 121 21.21 23.59 -12.26
N ILE A 122 22.19 22.70 -12.10
CA ILE A 122 23.57 23.10 -11.80
C ILE A 122 24.33 23.44 -13.08
N ALA A 123 24.12 22.66 -14.16
CA ALA A 123 24.76 22.87 -15.44
C ALA A 123 24.15 24.05 -16.22
N PHE A 124 22.87 24.35 -16.01
CA PHE A 124 22.10 25.37 -16.74
C PHE A 124 21.26 26.20 -15.76
N SER A 125 20.99 27.46 -16.12
CA SER A 125 20.15 28.37 -15.31
C SER A 125 18.65 28.02 -15.31
N THR A 126 18.24 27.04 -16.11
CA THR A 126 16.86 26.57 -16.25
C THR A 126 16.82 25.05 -16.24
N SER A 127 15.76 24.46 -15.69
CA SER A 127 15.53 23.01 -15.79
C SER A 127 14.21 22.68 -16.47
N GLN A 128 14.28 22.17 -17.70
CA GLN A 128 13.16 21.58 -18.43
C GLN A 128 12.70 20.29 -17.75
N THR A 129 13.63 19.48 -17.25
CA THR A 129 13.35 18.23 -16.54
C THR A 129 12.52 18.47 -15.29
N ALA A 130 12.86 19.48 -14.48
CA ALA A 130 12.09 19.82 -13.28
C ALA A 130 10.64 20.23 -13.61
N ARG A 131 10.41 20.89 -14.76
CA ARG A 131 9.05 21.22 -15.23
C ARG A 131 8.29 19.97 -15.63
N LEU A 132 8.89 19.11 -16.45
CA LEU A 132 8.27 17.85 -16.90
C LEU A 132 8.01 16.87 -15.74
N GLN A 133 8.92 16.83 -14.78
CA GLN A 133 8.80 16.11 -13.51
C GLN A 133 7.58 16.60 -12.72
N HIS A 134 7.45 17.91 -12.52
CA HIS A 134 6.32 18.49 -11.80
C HIS A 134 4.98 18.24 -12.52
N GLU A 135 4.95 18.36 -13.85
CA GLU A 135 3.74 18.08 -14.64
C GLU A 135 3.34 16.60 -14.54
N THR A 136 4.29 15.69 -14.68
CA THR A 136 4.05 14.24 -14.57
C THR A 136 3.57 13.87 -13.17
N ALA A 137 4.19 14.41 -12.13
CA ALA A 137 3.76 14.21 -10.76
C ALA A 137 2.33 14.72 -10.50
N ARG A 138 1.97 15.89 -11.04
CA ARG A 138 0.61 16.42 -10.93
C ARG A 138 -0.40 15.54 -11.65
N ARG A 139 -0.08 15.03 -12.86
CA ARG A 139 -0.95 14.12 -13.60
C ARG A 139 -1.17 12.81 -12.84
N LEU A 140 -0.09 12.22 -12.32
CA LEU A 140 -0.14 11.00 -11.50
C LEU A 140 -1.04 11.19 -10.27
N CYS A 141 -0.78 12.25 -9.48
CA CYS A 141 -1.58 12.56 -8.29
C CYS A 141 -3.07 12.77 -8.65
N THR A 142 -3.34 13.61 -9.65
CA THR A 142 -4.72 13.93 -10.08
C THR A 142 -5.48 12.68 -10.51
N ARG A 143 -4.84 11.78 -11.28
CA ARG A 143 -5.47 10.52 -11.72
C ARG A 143 -5.82 9.64 -10.53
N ILE A 144 -4.87 9.42 -9.63
CA ILE A 144 -5.07 8.54 -8.46
C ILE A 144 -6.13 9.11 -7.51
N VAL A 145 -6.12 10.42 -7.26
CA VAL A 145 -7.14 11.09 -6.44
C VAL A 145 -8.51 10.96 -7.09
N LYS A 146 -8.60 11.12 -8.41
CA LYS A 146 -9.86 10.93 -9.16
C LYS A 146 -10.36 9.49 -9.02
N ASP A 147 -9.52 8.50 -9.29
CA ASP A 147 -9.90 7.10 -9.22
C ASP A 147 -10.34 6.69 -7.80
N ALA A 148 -9.67 7.22 -6.77
CA ALA A 148 -10.08 7.02 -5.38
C ALA A 148 -11.43 7.69 -5.06
N GLY A 149 -11.70 8.86 -5.64
CA GLY A 149 -13.00 9.54 -5.53
C GLY A 149 -14.13 8.81 -6.24
N ASP A 150 -13.87 8.32 -7.45
CA ASP A 150 -14.81 7.53 -8.24
C ASP A 150 -15.11 6.20 -7.53
N PHE A 151 -14.10 5.51 -6.99
CA PHE A 151 -14.26 4.32 -6.17
C PHE A 151 -15.05 4.60 -4.88
N ALA A 152 -14.73 5.69 -4.16
CA ALA A 152 -15.47 6.08 -2.96
C ALA A 152 -16.96 6.29 -3.23
N THR A 153 -17.29 6.94 -4.35
CA THR A 153 -18.69 7.17 -4.76
C THR A 153 -19.40 5.86 -5.06
N ARG A 154 -18.73 4.91 -5.76
CA ARG A 154 -19.27 3.56 -6.01
C ARG A 154 -19.48 2.79 -4.72
N LEU A 155 -18.50 2.80 -3.82
CA LEU A 155 -18.55 2.10 -2.54
C LEU A 155 -19.68 2.62 -1.64
N GLU A 156 -19.95 3.91 -1.65
CA GLU A 156 -21.06 4.49 -0.89
C GLU A 156 -22.44 4.08 -1.42
N ALA A 157 -22.54 3.81 -2.73
CA ALA A 157 -23.77 3.36 -3.40
C ALA A 157 -23.94 1.83 -3.44
N ALA A 158 -22.89 1.06 -3.15
CA ALA A 158 -22.92 -0.39 -3.18
C ALA A 158 -23.51 -1.00 -1.91
N ASP A 159 -24.19 -2.14 -2.08
CA ASP A 159 -24.75 -2.93 -0.97
C ASP A 159 -23.70 -3.85 -0.30
N TYR A 160 -22.53 -4.04 -0.94
CA TYR A 160 -21.45 -4.89 -0.42
C TYR A 160 -20.08 -4.18 -0.50
N ALA A 161 -19.11 -4.68 0.27
CA ALA A 161 -17.75 -4.14 0.31
C ALA A 161 -16.86 -4.76 -0.78
N GLU A 162 -16.39 -3.95 -1.74
CA GLU A 162 -15.40 -4.35 -2.75
C GLU A 162 -13.96 -4.30 -2.18
N LEU A 163 -13.64 -5.20 -1.25
CA LEU A 163 -12.40 -5.16 -0.46
C LEU A 163 -11.13 -5.35 -1.29
N GLY A 164 -11.08 -6.33 -2.20
CA GLY A 164 -9.93 -6.55 -3.07
C GLY A 164 -9.60 -5.35 -3.98
N GLN A 165 -10.63 -4.71 -4.56
CA GLN A 165 -10.44 -3.48 -5.33
C GLN A 165 -9.95 -2.32 -4.45
N ALA A 166 -10.50 -2.21 -3.23
CA ALA A 166 -10.07 -1.19 -2.28
C ALA A 166 -8.60 -1.35 -1.88
N ALA A 167 -8.17 -2.57 -1.56
CA ALA A 167 -6.79 -2.88 -1.19
C ALA A 167 -5.82 -2.61 -2.33
N ALA A 168 -6.15 -3.05 -3.55
CA ALA A 168 -5.35 -2.75 -4.74
C ALA A 168 -5.21 -1.23 -4.97
N LEU A 169 -6.29 -0.47 -4.81
CA LEU A 169 -6.27 0.98 -4.95
C LEU A 169 -5.45 1.66 -3.85
N ILE A 170 -5.53 1.20 -2.60
CA ILE A 170 -4.70 1.70 -1.48
C ILE A 170 -3.21 1.46 -1.78
N LEU A 171 -2.82 0.25 -2.18
CA LEU A 171 -1.43 -0.06 -2.55
C LEU A 171 -0.94 0.80 -3.71
N ARG A 172 -1.80 1.06 -4.69
CA ARG A 172 -1.47 1.95 -5.81
C ARG A 172 -1.26 3.40 -5.36
N ILE A 173 -2.10 3.90 -4.44
CA ILE A 173 -1.92 5.23 -3.84
C ILE A 173 -0.58 5.30 -3.09
N GLU A 174 -0.24 4.26 -2.31
CA GLU A 174 1.02 4.21 -1.55
C GLU A 174 2.24 4.15 -2.47
N THR A 175 2.20 3.32 -3.50
CA THR A 175 3.25 3.21 -4.51
C THR A 175 3.47 4.56 -5.21
N ALA A 176 2.41 5.24 -5.60
CA ALA A 176 2.52 6.57 -6.17
C ALA A 176 3.02 7.61 -5.17
N GLY A 177 2.68 7.49 -3.89
CA GLY A 177 3.24 8.32 -2.81
C GLY A 177 4.76 8.20 -2.74
N LEU A 178 5.29 6.97 -2.79
CA LEU A 178 6.74 6.71 -2.81
C LEU A 178 7.40 7.32 -4.06
N VAL A 179 6.78 7.16 -5.22
CA VAL A 179 7.25 7.77 -6.47
C VAL A 179 7.27 9.30 -6.35
N LEU A 180 6.24 9.92 -5.80
CA LEU A 180 6.20 11.38 -5.59
C LEU A 180 7.26 11.85 -4.60
N ASP A 181 7.57 11.06 -3.57
CA ASP A 181 8.67 11.33 -2.64
C ASP A 181 10.04 11.30 -3.37
N SER A 182 10.28 10.30 -4.22
CA SER A 182 11.46 10.24 -5.11
C SER A 182 11.55 11.42 -6.07
N LEU A 183 10.39 11.91 -6.56
CA LEU A 183 10.29 13.14 -7.36
C LEU A 183 10.35 14.43 -6.53
N ARG A 184 10.56 14.35 -5.21
CA ARG A 184 10.60 15.48 -4.26
C ARG A 184 9.34 16.34 -4.29
N GLN A 185 8.18 15.75 -4.59
CA GLN A 185 6.87 16.40 -4.62
C GLN A 185 6.12 16.19 -3.31
N GLY A 186 6.73 16.58 -2.18
CA GLY A 186 6.22 16.28 -0.84
C GLY A 186 4.78 16.73 -0.60
N ALA A 187 4.36 17.87 -1.15
CA ALA A 187 2.97 18.35 -1.04
C ALA A 187 1.97 17.38 -1.71
N LEU A 188 2.29 16.83 -2.88
CA LEU A 188 1.44 15.87 -3.58
C LEU A 188 1.47 14.49 -2.90
N SER A 189 2.62 14.08 -2.35
CA SER A 189 2.74 12.85 -1.55
C SER A 189 1.84 12.91 -0.30
N VAL A 190 1.82 14.05 0.41
CA VAL A 190 0.92 14.27 1.55
C VAL A 190 -0.56 14.20 1.14
N GLU A 191 -0.92 14.72 -0.04
CA GLU A 191 -2.27 14.61 -0.59
C GLU A 191 -2.67 13.15 -0.84
N LEU A 192 -1.77 12.34 -1.42
CA LEU A 192 -2.00 10.90 -1.61
C LEU A 192 -2.14 10.16 -0.27
N LYS A 193 -1.30 10.45 0.73
CA LYS A 193 -1.42 9.87 2.08
C LYS A 193 -2.78 10.18 2.71
N ARG A 194 -3.25 11.42 2.61
CA ARG A 194 -4.60 11.82 3.09
C ARG A 194 -5.71 11.08 2.35
N THR A 195 -5.57 10.93 1.03
CA THR A 195 -6.52 10.19 0.18
C THR A 195 -6.60 8.73 0.59
N SER A 196 -5.45 8.07 0.76
CA SER A 196 -5.37 6.68 1.24
C SER A 196 -6.04 6.49 2.60
N ARG A 197 -5.74 7.35 3.59
CA ARG A 197 -6.39 7.31 4.92
C ARG A 197 -7.91 7.51 4.85
N ARG A 198 -8.38 8.42 3.99
CA ARG A 198 -9.83 8.66 3.81
C ARG A 198 -10.50 7.44 3.19
N LEU A 199 -9.88 6.85 2.17
CA LEU A 199 -10.38 5.65 1.51
C LEU A 199 -10.43 4.46 2.48
N ALA A 200 -9.36 4.21 3.24
CA ALA A 200 -9.31 3.12 4.20
C ALA A 200 -10.45 3.22 5.25
N ARG A 201 -10.72 4.44 5.76
CA ARG A 201 -11.86 4.68 6.67
C ARG A 201 -13.22 4.46 6.02
N LEU A 202 -13.38 4.80 4.74
CA LEU A 202 -14.62 4.54 3.99
C LEU A 202 -14.85 3.05 3.82
N VAL A 203 -13.81 2.31 3.43
CA VAL A 203 -13.84 0.85 3.26
C VAL A 203 -14.22 0.17 4.57
N MET A 204 -13.55 0.54 5.67
CA MET A 204 -13.86 -0.02 6.99
C MET A 204 -15.30 0.27 7.44
N ARG A 205 -15.82 1.47 7.15
CA ARG A 205 -17.24 1.79 7.41
C ARG A 205 -18.20 0.97 6.55
N SER A 206 -17.85 0.69 5.29
CA SER A 206 -18.65 -0.17 4.41
C SER A 206 -18.71 -1.61 4.93
N VAL A 207 -17.56 -2.15 5.35
CA VAL A 207 -17.49 -3.46 6.00
C VAL A 207 -18.36 -3.51 7.26
N GLY A 208 -18.24 -2.51 8.14
CA GLY A 208 -19.10 -2.41 9.32
C GLY A 208 -20.59 -2.33 8.98
N ARG A 209 -20.96 -1.65 7.89
CA ARG A 209 -22.35 -1.61 7.40
C ARG A 209 -22.83 -3.00 6.97
N THR A 210 -22.03 -3.70 6.17
CA THR A 210 -22.31 -5.09 5.73
C THR A 210 -22.59 -6.00 6.93
N VAL A 211 -21.74 -5.92 7.96
CA VAL A 211 -21.92 -6.70 9.20
C VAL A 211 -23.20 -6.31 9.94
N ARG A 212 -23.48 -5.02 10.12
CA ARG A 212 -24.69 -4.55 10.83
C ARG A 212 -25.96 -4.91 10.10
N ASP A 213 -25.98 -4.81 8.78
CA ASP A 213 -27.15 -5.14 7.95
C ASP A 213 -27.46 -6.63 8.06
N TYR A 214 -26.44 -7.50 7.98
CA TYR A 214 -26.60 -8.93 8.27
C TYR A 214 -27.11 -9.18 9.69
N LEU A 215 -26.56 -8.53 10.72
CA LEU A 215 -27.01 -8.74 12.09
C LEU A 215 -28.48 -8.33 12.32
N LYS A 216 -28.97 -7.37 11.53
CA LYS A 216 -30.35 -6.88 11.54
C LYS A 216 -31.31 -7.78 10.77
N SER A 217 -30.98 -8.17 9.53
CA SER A 217 -31.85 -9.01 8.67
C SER A 217 -31.77 -10.49 9.03
N ARG A 218 -30.55 -10.97 9.33
CA ARG A 218 -30.17 -12.37 9.54
C ARG A 218 -30.58 -13.27 8.37
N ASP A 219 -30.53 -12.74 7.16
CA ASP A 219 -30.82 -13.49 5.95
C ASP A 219 -29.57 -14.12 5.33
N MET A 220 -29.79 -15.07 4.43
CA MET A 220 -28.69 -15.79 3.76
C MET A 220 -27.92 -14.90 2.78
N ALA A 221 -28.54 -13.87 2.22
CA ALA A 221 -27.88 -12.90 1.36
C ALA A 221 -26.82 -12.11 2.17
N GLY A 222 -27.22 -11.49 3.29
CA GLY A 222 -26.28 -10.79 4.16
C GLY A 222 -25.23 -11.73 4.76
N HIS A 223 -25.56 -13.01 5.00
CA HIS A 223 -24.56 -13.98 5.43
C HIS A 223 -23.48 -14.18 4.35
N PHE A 224 -23.88 -14.28 3.08
CA PHE A 224 -22.94 -14.41 1.97
C PHE A 224 -22.04 -13.18 1.83
N ASP A 225 -22.59 -11.98 2.01
CA ASP A 225 -21.80 -10.74 1.97
C ASP A 225 -20.76 -10.69 3.10
N VAL A 226 -21.15 -11.09 4.32
CA VAL A 226 -20.21 -11.22 5.44
C VAL A 226 -19.17 -12.30 5.19
N SER A 227 -19.56 -13.45 4.62
CA SER A 227 -18.61 -14.51 4.24
C SER A 227 -17.61 -14.03 3.19
N ALA A 228 -18.03 -13.22 2.22
CA ALA A 228 -17.14 -12.62 1.23
C ALA A 228 -16.13 -11.68 1.89
N VAL A 229 -16.57 -10.83 2.82
CA VAL A 229 -15.66 -10.00 3.64
C VAL A 229 -14.65 -10.84 4.41
N LEU A 230 -15.10 -11.95 5.01
CA LEU A 230 -14.24 -12.86 5.77
C LEU A 230 -13.30 -13.68 4.89
N ALA A 231 -13.56 -13.81 3.58
CA ALA A 231 -12.63 -14.44 2.65
C ALA A 231 -11.47 -13.50 2.29
N GLU A 232 -11.67 -12.18 2.38
CA GLU A 232 -10.70 -11.13 2.00
C GLU A 232 -9.98 -10.53 3.23
N ILE A 233 -9.58 -11.38 4.18
CA ILE A 233 -8.94 -10.95 5.45
C ILE A 233 -7.65 -10.16 5.20
N ASP A 234 -6.85 -10.59 4.23
CA ASP A 234 -5.54 -9.97 3.94
C ASP A 234 -5.72 -8.53 3.43
N ASP A 235 -6.76 -8.30 2.61
CA ASP A 235 -7.13 -6.97 2.13
C ASP A 235 -7.66 -6.09 3.28
N LEU A 236 -8.45 -6.67 4.17
CA LEU A 236 -8.93 -5.98 5.37
C LEU A 236 -7.79 -5.64 6.35
N LEU A 237 -6.77 -6.49 6.46
CA LEU A 237 -5.56 -6.25 7.23
C LEU A 237 -4.77 -5.06 6.69
N LEU A 238 -4.61 -4.96 5.37
CA LEU A 238 -4.00 -3.80 4.74
C LEU A 238 -4.76 -2.51 5.06
N VAL A 239 -6.09 -2.52 4.90
CA VAL A 239 -6.95 -1.37 5.22
C VAL A 239 -6.78 -0.95 6.67
N LEU A 240 -6.75 -1.92 7.60
CA LEU A 240 -6.55 -1.65 9.01
C LEU A 240 -5.19 -1.00 9.28
N LEU A 241 -4.11 -1.57 8.76
CA LEU A 241 -2.75 -1.05 8.92
C LEU A 241 -2.69 0.42 8.49
N ARG A 242 -3.32 0.77 7.36
CA ARG A 242 -3.35 2.14 6.86
C ARG A 242 -4.11 3.10 7.77
N ILE A 243 -5.20 2.66 8.41
CA ILE A 243 -5.91 3.47 9.42
C ILE A 243 -4.98 3.73 10.60
N MET A 244 -4.32 2.68 11.10
CA MET A 244 -3.42 2.77 12.25
C MET A 244 -2.21 3.67 12.01
N ASP A 245 -1.59 3.58 10.83
CA ASP A 245 -0.49 4.46 10.46
C ASP A 245 -0.98 5.90 10.30
N GLY A 246 -2.19 6.09 9.80
CA GLY A 246 -2.85 7.40 9.78
C GLY A 246 -3.00 8.03 11.16
N GLU A 247 -3.38 7.23 12.18
CA GLU A 247 -3.48 7.72 13.56
C GLU A 247 -2.13 8.13 14.14
N ARG A 248 -1.09 7.30 13.91
CA ARG A 248 0.27 7.59 14.37
C ARG A 248 0.79 8.89 13.76
N GLU A 249 0.57 9.08 12.46
CA GLU A 249 0.93 10.32 11.75
C GLU A 249 0.17 11.54 12.32
N GLU A 250 -1.14 11.44 12.52
CA GLU A 250 -1.96 12.54 13.08
C GLU A 250 -1.55 12.90 14.52
N ALA A 251 -1.17 11.92 15.33
CA ALA A 251 -0.62 12.13 16.67
C ALA A 251 0.74 12.85 16.64
N GLN A 252 1.62 12.49 15.71
CA GLN A 252 2.92 13.13 15.54
C GLN A 252 2.82 14.57 15.01
N GLU A 253 1.84 14.85 14.15
CA GLU A 253 1.58 16.18 13.60
C GLU A 253 0.94 17.14 14.64
N GLY A 254 0.65 16.67 15.86
CA GLY A 254 0.01 17.48 16.90
C GLY A 254 -1.44 17.86 16.58
N ALA A 255 -2.05 17.22 15.58
CA ALA A 255 -3.43 17.43 15.17
C ALA A 255 -4.43 16.73 16.13
N GLY A 256 -3.95 15.80 16.95
CA GLY A 256 -4.73 15.16 18.01
C GLY A 256 -4.94 16.10 19.20
N HIS A 257 -6.12 16.71 19.29
CA HIS A 257 -6.53 17.39 20.52
C HIS A 257 -6.81 16.32 21.59
N PRO A 258 -6.27 16.42 22.83
CA PRO A 258 -6.37 15.37 23.85
C PRO A 258 -7.80 15.03 24.31
N PHE A 259 -8.79 15.82 23.87
CA PHE A 259 -10.21 15.62 24.19
C PHE A 259 -11.07 15.22 22.97
N ILE A 260 -10.47 15.04 21.79
CA ILE A 260 -11.19 14.67 20.57
C ILE A 260 -10.65 13.32 20.10
N ILE A 261 -11.51 12.32 20.06
CA ILE A 261 -11.22 11.00 19.51
C ILE A 261 -10.88 11.18 18.02
N SER A 262 -9.76 10.60 17.59
CA SER A 262 -9.36 10.65 16.19
C SER A 262 -10.41 9.93 15.32
N LEU A 263 -10.59 10.37 14.08
CA LEU A 263 -11.48 9.67 13.14
C LEU A 263 -11.00 8.22 12.88
N GLY A 264 -9.70 7.95 13.01
CA GLY A 264 -9.17 6.60 12.95
C GLY A 264 -9.63 5.77 14.15
N GLU A 265 -9.47 6.31 15.36
CA GLU A 265 -9.81 5.63 16.61
C GLU A 265 -11.30 5.31 16.66
N ASP A 266 -12.16 6.26 16.29
CA ASP A 266 -13.61 6.05 16.19
C ASP A 266 -13.97 4.96 15.18
N THR A 267 -13.32 4.95 14.02
CA THR A 267 -13.50 3.92 12.99
C THR A 267 -13.09 2.54 13.52
N LEU A 268 -11.95 2.44 14.21
CA LEU A 268 -11.45 1.20 14.79
C LEU A 268 -12.34 0.69 15.93
N ALA A 269 -12.81 1.60 16.79
CA ALA A 269 -13.69 1.27 17.90
C ALA A 269 -15.04 0.75 17.41
N THR A 270 -15.63 1.44 16.42
CA THR A 270 -16.90 1.03 15.79
C THR A 270 -16.76 -0.34 15.13
N PHE A 271 -15.72 -0.52 14.31
CA PHE A 271 -15.48 -1.79 13.64
C PHE A 271 -15.22 -2.93 14.63
N LYS A 272 -14.47 -2.69 15.72
CA LYS A 272 -14.32 -3.68 16.80
C LYS A 272 -15.68 -4.10 17.35
N ALA A 273 -16.57 -3.15 17.63
CA ALA A 273 -17.89 -3.44 18.17
C ALA A 273 -18.74 -4.26 17.19
N ASP A 274 -18.67 -3.96 15.89
CA ASP A 274 -19.35 -4.74 14.84
C ASP A 274 -18.85 -6.19 14.79
N ILE A 275 -17.52 -6.39 14.84
CA ILE A 275 -16.90 -7.72 14.83
C ILE A 275 -17.21 -8.50 16.11
N GLU A 276 -17.21 -7.84 17.26
CA GLU A 276 -17.62 -8.42 18.54
C GLU A 276 -19.06 -8.93 18.46
N ALA A 277 -19.99 -8.10 17.99
CA ALA A 277 -21.39 -8.50 17.82
C ALA A 277 -21.56 -9.67 16.82
N LEU A 278 -20.78 -9.67 15.72
CA LEU A 278 -20.79 -10.76 14.75
C LEU A 278 -20.29 -12.07 15.36
N LEU A 279 -19.18 -12.01 16.11
CA LEU A 279 -18.60 -13.16 16.77
C LEU A 279 -19.56 -13.73 17.83
N GLU A 280 -20.17 -12.88 18.64
CA GLU A 280 -21.20 -13.29 19.61
C GLU A 280 -22.39 -13.96 18.93
N HIS A 281 -22.83 -13.40 17.80
CA HIS A 281 -23.92 -13.97 17.02
C HIS A 281 -23.59 -15.38 16.49
N TYR A 282 -22.40 -15.57 15.89
CA TYR A 282 -21.96 -16.88 15.41
C TYR A 282 -21.75 -17.88 16.55
N LEU A 283 -21.20 -17.46 17.69
CA LEU A 283 -21.08 -18.31 18.87
C LEU A 283 -22.44 -18.76 19.40
N ALA A 284 -23.43 -17.86 19.42
CA ALA A 284 -24.78 -18.19 19.85
C ALA A 284 -25.47 -19.18 18.89
N ILE A 285 -25.25 -19.06 17.58
CA ILE A 285 -25.74 -20.03 16.58
C ILE A 285 -25.06 -21.39 16.79
N ALA A 286 -23.73 -21.41 16.86
CA ALA A 286 -22.96 -22.63 17.06
C ALA A 286 -23.39 -23.35 18.35
N GLY A 287 -23.48 -22.63 19.47
CA GLY A 287 -23.90 -23.17 20.76
C GLY A 287 -25.29 -23.79 20.76
N ARG A 288 -26.29 -23.13 20.11
CA ARG A 288 -27.63 -23.71 19.95
C ARG A 288 -27.64 -24.94 19.04
N ALA A 289 -26.77 -24.98 18.04
CA ALA A 289 -26.69 -26.10 17.11
C ALA A 289 -26.09 -27.37 17.75
N LEU A 290 -25.24 -27.22 18.79
CA LEU A 290 -24.62 -28.35 19.51
C LEU A 290 -25.66 -29.28 20.14
N THR A 291 -26.74 -28.73 20.69
CA THR A 291 -27.78 -29.49 21.40
C THR A 291 -29.01 -29.81 20.54
N ASN A 292 -29.13 -29.18 19.37
CA ASN A 292 -30.25 -29.39 18.46
C ASN A 292 -29.93 -30.48 17.42
N GLU A 293 -30.49 -31.67 17.60
CA GLU A 293 -30.32 -32.84 16.72
C GLU A 293 -30.80 -32.63 15.26
N THR A 294 -31.70 -31.67 15.03
CA THR A 294 -32.21 -31.36 13.68
C THR A 294 -31.20 -30.59 12.83
N VAL A 295 -30.23 -29.90 13.47
CA VAL A 295 -29.19 -29.15 12.75
C VAL A 295 -28.12 -30.10 12.26
N SER A 296 -27.78 -30.02 10.98
CA SER A 296 -26.70 -30.82 10.37
C SER A 296 -25.33 -30.37 10.90
N PRO A 297 -24.37 -31.31 11.14
CA PRO A 297 -22.98 -30.97 11.42
C PRO A 297 -22.36 -30.00 10.39
N LYS A 298 -22.77 -30.06 9.12
CA LYS A 298 -22.27 -29.17 8.07
C LYS A 298 -22.55 -27.69 8.32
N VAL A 299 -23.67 -27.37 8.98
CA VAL A 299 -23.99 -26.01 9.37
C VAL A 299 -23.02 -25.54 10.46
N VAL A 300 -22.72 -26.39 11.44
CA VAL A 300 -21.75 -26.08 12.50
C VAL A 300 -20.36 -25.90 11.93
N GLU A 301 -19.95 -26.70 10.94
CA GLU A 301 -18.67 -26.55 10.24
C GLU A 301 -18.51 -25.16 9.61
N ILE A 302 -19.53 -24.65 8.92
CA ILE A 302 -19.50 -23.32 8.30
C ILE A 302 -19.33 -22.22 9.36
N PHE A 303 -20.12 -22.25 10.44
CA PHE A 303 -19.98 -21.26 11.51
C PHE A 303 -18.66 -21.41 12.27
N ALA A 304 -18.15 -22.63 12.47
CA ALA A 304 -16.85 -22.87 13.08
C ALA A 304 -15.72 -22.26 12.22
N LEU A 305 -15.79 -22.41 10.90
CA LEU A 305 -14.84 -21.78 9.96
C LEU A 305 -14.89 -20.25 10.07
N HIS A 306 -16.08 -19.65 10.10
CA HIS A 306 -16.21 -18.19 10.26
C HIS A 306 -15.71 -17.71 11.62
N ILE A 307 -15.96 -18.46 12.70
CA ILE A 307 -15.42 -18.13 14.04
C ILE A 307 -13.89 -18.22 14.02
N ALA A 308 -13.31 -19.28 13.45
CA ALA A 308 -11.86 -19.43 13.32
C ALA A 308 -11.24 -18.28 12.54
N THR A 309 -11.88 -17.89 11.44
CA THR A 309 -11.50 -16.76 10.58
C THR A 309 -11.52 -15.43 11.37
N LEU A 310 -12.60 -15.17 12.10
CA LEU A 310 -12.69 -13.99 12.98
C LEU A 310 -11.61 -13.99 14.06
N LEU A 311 -11.33 -15.14 14.67
CA LEU A 311 -10.25 -15.26 15.66
C LEU A 311 -8.87 -15.01 15.03
N GLN A 312 -8.61 -15.54 13.84
CA GLN A 312 -7.37 -15.27 13.08
C GLN A 312 -7.21 -13.78 12.82
N MET A 313 -8.27 -13.14 12.31
CA MET A 313 -8.31 -11.71 12.06
C MET A 313 -8.05 -10.89 13.34
N LEU A 314 -8.73 -11.21 14.45
CA LEU A 314 -8.52 -10.53 15.73
C LEU A 314 -7.08 -10.67 16.26
N ASN A 315 -6.46 -11.85 16.10
CA ASN A 315 -5.06 -12.06 16.48
C ASN A 315 -4.12 -11.27 15.57
N ALA A 316 -4.38 -11.26 14.26
CA ALA A 316 -3.59 -10.49 13.30
C ALA A 316 -3.66 -8.98 13.62
N PHE A 317 -4.85 -8.46 13.92
CA PHE A 317 -5.05 -7.06 14.33
C PHE A 317 -4.36 -6.73 15.65
N SER A 318 -4.40 -7.65 16.62
CA SER A 318 -3.65 -7.48 17.87
C SER A 318 -2.14 -7.37 17.63
N ASN A 319 -1.60 -8.12 16.68
CA ASN A 319 -0.16 -8.18 16.42
C ASN A 319 0.33 -7.00 15.55
N ALA A 320 -0.45 -6.63 14.53
CA ALA A 320 -0.16 -5.52 13.63
C ALA A 320 -0.13 -4.16 14.34
N GLY A 321 -0.96 -4.00 15.37
CA GLY A 321 -1.25 -2.69 15.95
C GLY A 321 -0.93 -2.49 17.42
N GLY A 322 -0.61 -3.56 18.16
CA GLY A 322 -0.55 -3.51 19.63
C GLY A 322 -1.91 -3.25 20.29
N GLN A 323 -3.01 -3.43 19.55
CA GLN A 323 -4.37 -3.19 20.02
C GLN A 323 -4.81 -4.33 20.97
N HIS A 324 -4.40 -4.22 22.24
CA HIS A 324 -4.70 -5.19 23.31
C HIS A 324 -6.20 -5.55 23.40
N LYS A 325 -7.08 -4.62 23.02
CA LYS A 325 -8.53 -4.81 22.99
C LYS A 325 -8.97 -5.96 22.06
N PHE A 326 -8.33 -6.15 20.89
CA PHE A 326 -8.66 -7.28 20.00
C PHE A 326 -8.16 -8.62 20.55
N ARG A 327 -7.01 -8.62 21.24
CA ARG A 327 -6.49 -9.82 21.93
C ARG A 327 -7.45 -10.30 23.02
N VAL A 328 -7.93 -9.38 23.84
CA VAL A 328 -8.90 -9.69 24.91
C VAL A 328 -10.17 -10.30 24.32
N LEU A 329 -10.68 -9.73 23.23
CA LEU A 329 -11.86 -10.26 22.54
C LEU A 329 -11.61 -11.69 22.00
N ALA A 330 -10.46 -11.93 21.36
CA ALA A 330 -10.11 -13.26 20.88
C ALA A 330 -9.99 -14.29 22.02
N GLN A 331 -9.40 -13.89 23.15
CA GLN A 331 -9.29 -14.75 24.35
C GLN A 331 -10.67 -15.06 24.95
N GLN A 332 -11.53 -14.05 25.11
CA GLN A 332 -12.89 -14.23 25.61
C GLN A 332 -13.72 -15.16 24.72
N ALA A 333 -13.59 -15.03 23.41
CA ALA A 333 -14.27 -15.91 22.47
C ALA A 333 -13.76 -17.35 22.56
N ARG A 334 -12.44 -17.58 22.66
CA ARG A 334 -11.88 -18.92 22.91
C ARG A 334 -12.41 -19.55 24.19
N LEU A 335 -12.50 -18.78 25.28
CA LEU A 335 -13.07 -19.27 26.55
C LEU A 335 -14.54 -19.69 26.36
N ARG A 336 -15.35 -18.86 25.71
CA ARG A 336 -16.76 -19.18 25.42
C ARG A 336 -16.92 -20.43 24.53
N ILE A 337 -16.04 -20.61 23.55
CA ILE A 337 -16.00 -21.83 22.71
C ILE A 337 -15.72 -23.06 23.57
N ALA A 338 -14.72 -22.98 24.45
CA ALA A 338 -14.36 -24.07 25.36
C ALA A 338 -15.52 -24.39 26.34
N GLU A 339 -16.14 -23.38 26.94
CA GLU A 339 -17.28 -23.52 27.84
C GLU A 339 -18.50 -24.14 27.14
N ALA A 340 -18.81 -23.72 25.91
CA ALA A 340 -19.90 -24.27 25.12
C ALA A 340 -19.66 -25.74 24.76
N ALA A 341 -18.44 -26.07 24.33
CA ALA A 341 -18.06 -27.45 24.03
C ALA A 341 -18.13 -28.35 25.27
N GLN A 342 -17.60 -27.88 26.41
CA GLN A 342 -17.63 -28.63 27.68
C GLN A 342 -19.07 -28.83 28.19
N SER A 343 -19.91 -27.80 28.11
CA SER A 343 -21.31 -27.89 28.54
C SER A 343 -22.11 -28.89 27.70
N ALA A 344 -21.83 -28.99 26.40
CA ALA A 344 -22.48 -29.92 25.50
C ALA A 344 -22.07 -31.39 25.74
N GLU A 345 -20.85 -31.64 26.23
CA GLU A 345 -20.39 -33.01 26.58
C GLU A 345 -21.08 -33.57 27.82
N GLY A 346 -21.53 -32.70 28.74
CA GLY A 346 -22.26 -33.11 29.93
C GLY A 346 -23.69 -33.62 29.65
N LEU A 347 -24.16 -33.49 28.41
CA LEU A 347 -25.48 -33.93 27.98
C LEU A 347 -25.40 -35.32 27.31
N PRO A 348 -26.45 -36.17 27.42
CA PRO A 348 -26.51 -37.42 26.68
C PRO A 348 -26.55 -37.15 25.17
N GLY A 349 -25.37 -37.23 24.52
CA GLY A 349 -25.16 -36.82 23.13
C GLY A 349 -25.24 -37.97 22.13
N THR A 350 -25.86 -37.71 20.96
CA THR A 350 -25.79 -38.61 19.80
C THR A 350 -24.40 -38.57 19.13
N ALA A 351 -24.18 -39.43 18.13
CA ALA A 351 -22.99 -39.34 17.27
C ALA A 351 -22.87 -37.96 16.56
N LYS A 352 -24.00 -37.38 16.13
CA LYS A 352 -24.03 -36.06 15.49
C LYS A 352 -23.63 -34.95 16.45
N SER A 353 -24.09 -35.01 17.70
CA SER A 353 -23.73 -34.02 18.72
C SER A 353 -22.24 -34.08 19.06
N ARG A 354 -21.64 -35.28 19.11
CA ARG A 354 -20.18 -35.44 19.27
C ARG A 354 -19.38 -34.86 18.10
N GLU A 355 -19.84 -35.05 16.86
CA GLU A 355 -19.21 -34.48 15.67
C GLU A 355 -19.24 -32.94 15.70
N LYS A 356 -20.39 -32.34 16.05
CA LYS A 356 -20.51 -30.88 16.18
C LYS A 356 -19.59 -30.29 17.25
N ILE A 357 -19.46 -30.97 18.40
CA ILE A 357 -18.53 -30.57 19.46
C ILE A 357 -17.09 -30.62 18.96
N ALA A 358 -16.71 -31.67 18.22
CA ALA A 358 -15.37 -31.79 17.64
C ALA A 358 -15.06 -30.67 16.64
N LEU A 359 -16.01 -30.32 15.78
CA LEU A 359 -15.88 -29.21 14.83
C LEU A 359 -15.66 -27.87 15.54
N LEU A 360 -16.44 -27.58 16.60
CA LEU A 360 -16.29 -26.35 17.36
C LEU A 360 -14.96 -26.31 18.15
N ARG A 361 -14.48 -27.46 18.63
CA ARG A 361 -13.16 -27.55 19.29
C ARG A 361 -11.99 -27.34 18.34
N ALA A 362 -12.10 -27.72 17.08
CA ALA A 362 -11.06 -27.52 16.08
C ALA A 362 -10.75 -26.02 15.83
N VAL A 363 -11.58 -25.11 16.34
CA VAL A 363 -11.39 -23.66 16.29
C VAL A 363 -10.39 -23.16 17.35
N LEU A 364 -10.20 -23.90 18.45
CA LEU A 364 -9.26 -23.57 19.53
C LEU A 364 -7.84 -23.97 19.16
#